data_AF-A0A958RY77-F1
#
_entry.id   AF-A0A958RY77-F1
#
_cell.length_a   1.000
_cell.length_b   1.000
_cell.length_c   1.000
_cell.angle_alpha   90.00
_cell.angle_beta   90.00
_cell.angle_gamma   90.00
#
_symmetry.space_group_name_H-M   'P 1'
#
loop_
_entity.id
_entity.type
_entity.pdbx_description
1 polymer ?
#
loop_
_entity_poly.entity_id
_entity_poly.type
_entity_poly.pdbx_seq_one_letter_code
_entity_poly.pdbx_strand_id
1 'polypeptide(L)'
;MKLNHIIYLLIAALTVNACSNKKENNHDRIIWDKYDNGNYKTVHQYFTDTADMTEDYYYQEFYENGNLKIQGLENQRARKGEWKAFFENGNLKAKLTFENDILNGPIEFYFENGTIKATDIAENGFLKQNNIDIKNFLMENFDISENRPNWKDSLDIMIDSLKTILNKK
;
A
#
# COMPACT_ATOMS: atom_id res chain seq x y z
N MET A 1 -6.89 -27.41 6.35
CA MET A 1 -6.56 -26.63 7.57
C MET A 1 -5.07 -26.30 7.53
N LYS A 2 -4.74 -25.01 7.30
CA LYS A 2 -3.46 -24.31 7.50
C LYS A 2 -2.17 -24.92 6.90
N LEU A 3 -1.74 -24.38 5.76
CA LEU A 3 -0.33 -24.35 5.37
C LEU A 3 0.16 -22.90 5.52
N ASN A 4 0.66 -22.57 6.71
CA ASN A 4 1.31 -21.30 6.98
C ASN A 4 2.83 -21.52 6.97
N HIS A 5 3.48 -20.76 6.08
CA HIS A 5 4.74 -20.05 6.29
C HIS A 5 5.95 -20.83 6.81
N ILE A 6 7.02 -20.83 6.02
CA ILE A 6 8.40 -20.46 6.39
C ILE A 6 9.21 -20.52 5.09
N ILE A 7 9.27 -19.38 4.39
CA ILE A 7 10.31 -19.08 3.42
C ILE A 7 11.49 -18.60 4.26
N TYR A 8 12.50 -19.45 4.44
CA TYR A 8 13.78 -19.04 5.01
C TYR A 8 14.86 -19.22 3.94
N LEU A 9 15.49 -18.08 3.64
CA LEU A 9 16.72 -17.88 2.89
C LEU A 9 17.76 -19.00 3.07
N LEU A 10 18.19 -19.59 1.96
CA LEU A 10 19.45 -20.32 1.87
C LEU A 10 20.18 -19.89 0.59
N ILE A 11 20.96 -18.82 0.69
CA ILE A 11 22.03 -18.53 -0.26
C ILE A 11 23.22 -19.38 0.18
N ALA A 12 23.42 -20.53 -0.46
CA ALA A 12 24.64 -21.31 -0.37
C ALA A 12 25.30 -21.33 -1.75
N ALA A 13 26.35 -20.54 -1.90
CA ALA A 13 27.23 -20.57 -3.06
C ALA A 13 28.06 -21.85 -3.04
N LEU A 14 27.98 -22.67 -4.08
CA LEU A 14 29.01 -23.66 -4.43
C LEU A 14 29.12 -23.76 -5.97
N THR A 15 30.37 -23.87 -6.41
CA THR A 15 30.88 -23.59 -7.75
C THR A 15 30.99 -24.81 -8.67
N VAL A 16 31.04 -24.50 -9.98
CA VAL A 16 31.65 -25.23 -11.13
C VAL A 16 30.72 -26.02 -12.08
N ASN A 17 30.56 -25.43 -13.27
CA ASN A 17 30.31 -25.97 -14.61
C ASN A 17 29.21 -27.03 -14.83
N ALA A 18 28.10 -26.55 -15.39
CA ALA A 18 27.50 -27.18 -16.57
C ALA A 18 27.03 -26.07 -17.52
N CYS A 19 27.68 -25.97 -18.67
CA CYS A 19 27.23 -25.15 -19.78
C CYS A 19 25.95 -25.77 -20.35
N SER A 20 24.81 -25.16 -20.06
CA SER A 20 23.61 -25.28 -20.87
C SER A 20 22.96 -23.91 -20.89
N ASN A 21 22.85 -23.33 -22.08
CA ASN A 21 22.13 -22.09 -22.34
C ASN A 21 20.70 -22.16 -21.77
N LYS A 22 20.52 -21.76 -20.51
CA LYS A 22 19.22 -21.30 -20.04
C LYS A 22 19.08 -19.90 -20.62
N LYS A 23 18.13 -19.75 -21.55
CA LYS A 23 17.63 -18.43 -21.94
C LYS A 23 17.43 -17.63 -20.66
N GLU A 24 18.13 -16.51 -20.52
CA GLU A 24 17.86 -15.54 -19.47
C GLU A 24 16.42 -15.06 -19.69
N ASN A 25 15.52 -15.72 -18.98
CA ASN A 25 14.13 -15.35 -18.89
C ASN A 25 14.11 -14.00 -18.18
N ASN A 26 13.88 -12.95 -18.97
CA ASN A 26 13.88 -11.53 -18.58
C ASN A 26 12.67 -11.17 -17.71
N HIS A 27 12.31 -12.02 -16.75
CA HIS A 27 11.01 -12.05 -16.06
C HIS A 27 11.04 -11.58 -14.60
N ASP A 28 12.22 -11.40 -14.00
CA ASP A 28 12.38 -10.92 -12.62
C ASP A 28 13.16 -9.60 -12.63
N ARG A 29 12.56 -8.54 -13.17
CA ARG A 29 13.14 -7.20 -13.07
C ARG A 29 12.95 -6.71 -11.64
N ILE A 30 14.00 -6.19 -11.02
CA ILE A 30 13.89 -5.46 -9.76
C ILE A 30 14.42 -4.05 -9.97
N ILE A 31 13.60 -3.05 -9.64
CA ILE A 31 13.97 -1.63 -9.70
C ILE A 31 14.14 -1.13 -8.28
N TRP A 32 15.29 -0.50 -8.03
CA TRP A 32 15.68 0.03 -6.74
C TRP A 32 15.86 1.54 -6.86
N ASP A 33 15.17 2.32 -6.05
CA ASP A 33 15.56 3.70 -5.78
C ASP A 33 16.26 3.76 -4.42
N LYS A 34 17.24 4.65 -4.29
CA LYS A 34 18.04 4.81 -3.07
C LYS A 34 17.94 6.22 -2.52
N TYR A 35 18.11 6.33 -1.22
CA TYR A 35 18.44 7.58 -0.54
C TYR A 35 19.90 7.98 -0.80
N ASP A 36 20.24 9.23 -0.51
CA ASP A 36 21.61 9.75 -0.64
C ASP A 36 22.62 9.00 0.23
N ASN A 37 22.16 8.44 1.36
CA ASN A 37 22.96 7.61 2.26
C ASN A 37 23.23 6.19 1.72
N GLY A 38 22.67 5.84 0.56
CA GLY A 38 22.82 4.54 -0.10
C GLY A 38 21.83 3.46 0.32
N ASN A 39 20.99 3.70 1.34
CA ASN A 39 19.91 2.80 1.72
C ASN A 39 18.80 2.81 0.67
N TYR A 40 18.06 1.71 0.56
CA TYR A 40 16.93 1.62 -0.35
C TYR A 40 15.79 2.51 0.11
N LYS A 41 15.17 3.18 -0.85
CA LYS A 41 13.97 4.01 -0.68
C LYS A 41 12.75 3.25 -1.18
N THR A 42 12.81 2.73 -2.39
CA THR A 42 11.74 1.92 -2.98
C THR A 42 12.31 0.69 -3.67
N VAL A 43 11.50 -0.36 -3.72
CA VAL A 43 11.77 -1.60 -4.43
C VAL A 43 10.51 -2.01 -5.18
N HIS A 44 10.66 -2.18 -6.49
CA HIS A 44 9.61 -2.73 -7.35
C HIS A 44 10.11 -4.05 -7.92
N GLN A 45 9.53 -5.16 -7.47
CA GLN A 45 9.82 -6.48 -7.99
C GLN A 45 8.71 -6.90 -8.95
N TYR A 46 9.10 -7.15 -10.20
CA TYR A 46 8.22 -7.52 -11.28
C TYR A 46 8.02 -9.03 -11.24
N PHE A 47 6.77 -9.47 -11.31
CA PHE A 47 6.43 -10.88 -11.47
C PHE A 47 5.42 -11.01 -12.59
N THR A 48 5.72 -11.84 -13.57
CA THR A 48 4.73 -12.25 -14.56
C THR A 48 4.02 -13.49 -14.03
N ASP A 49 2.72 -13.39 -13.74
CA ASP A 49 1.93 -14.60 -13.53
C ASP A 49 1.77 -15.30 -14.88
N THR A 50 2.47 -16.41 -15.05
CA THR A 50 2.49 -17.20 -16.28
C THR A 50 1.13 -17.82 -16.64
N ALA A 51 0.18 -17.90 -15.70
CA ALA A 51 -1.15 -18.43 -15.97
C ALA A 51 -2.08 -17.42 -16.66
N ASP A 52 -2.02 -16.15 -16.24
CA ASP A 52 -2.96 -15.11 -16.67
C ASP A 52 -2.29 -14.00 -17.50
N MET A 53 -0.97 -14.07 -17.72
CA MET A 53 -0.14 -13.06 -18.39
C MET A 53 -0.26 -11.66 -17.76
N THR A 54 -0.71 -11.56 -16.51
CA THR A 54 -0.79 -10.31 -15.78
C THR A 54 0.56 -9.94 -15.18
N GLU A 55 0.99 -8.70 -15.39
CA GLU A 55 2.17 -8.12 -14.76
C GLU A 55 1.77 -7.54 -13.41
N ASP A 56 2.07 -8.28 -12.34
CA ASP A 56 1.93 -7.81 -10.97
C ASP A 56 3.30 -7.33 -10.46
N TYR A 57 3.27 -6.32 -9.61
CA TYR A 57 4.44 -5.69 -9.02
C TYR A 57 4.32 -5.79 -7.51
N TYR A 58 5.36 -6.30 -6.87
CA TYR A 58 5.48 -6.17 -5.43
C TYR A 58 6.21 -4.87 -5.12
N TYR A 59 5.50 -3.97 -4.45
CA TYR A 59 6.00 -2.67 -4.05
C TYR A 59 6.44 -2.70 -2.59
N GLN A 60 7.61 -2.13 -2.31
CA GLN A 60 8.07 -1.83 -0.97
C GLN A 60 8.68 -0.43 -0.90
N GLU A 61 8.32 0.33 0.12
CA GLU A 61 8.96 1.58 0.50
C GLU A 61 9.63 1.39 1.86
N PHE A 62 10.78 2.00 2.06
CA PHE A 62 11.57 1.91 3.29
C PHE A 62 11.78 3.30 3.86
N TYR A 63 11.93 3.39 5.18
CA TYR A 63 12.45 4.57 5.84
C TYR A 63 13.96 4.71 5.56
N GLU A 64 14.51 5.90 5.77
CA GLU A 64 15.93 6.16 5.56
C GLU A 64 16.84 5.32 6.46
N ASN A 65 16.32 4.84 7.61
CA ASN A 65 17.00 3.90 8.51
C ASN A 65 17.01 2.44 7.98
N GLY A 66 16.39 2.17 6.84
CA GLY A 66 16.30 0.85 6.20
C GLY A 66 15.13 -0.02 6.67
N ASN A 67 14.32 0.43 7.63
CA ASN A 67 13.14 -0.30 8.06
C ASN A 67 12.01 -0.16 7.04
N LEU A 68 11.23 -1.22 6.88
CA LEU A 68 10.10 -1.22 5.96
C LEU A 68 9.07 -0.17 6.40
N LYS A 69 8.59 0.63 5.46
CA LYS A 69 7.60 1.70 5.67
C LYS A 69 6.24 1.28 5.14
N ILE A 70 6.16 0.87 3.87
CA ILE A 70 4.92 0.45 3.20
C ILE A 70 5.24 -0.74 2.30
N GLN A 71 4.29 -1.67 2.16
CA GLN A 71 4.35 -2.68 1.12
C GLN A 71 2.97 -3.09 0.62
N GLY A 72 2.91 -3.59 -0.61
CA GLY A 72 1.70 -4.14 -1.20
C GLY A 72 1.90 -4.62 -2.63
N LEU A 73 0.80 -4.99 -3.27
CA LEU A 73 0.77 -5.40 -4.67
C LEU A 73 0.19 -4.29 -5.54
N GLU A 74 0.75 -4.15 -6.74
CA GLU A 74 0.23 -3.31 -7.81
C GLU A 74 0.04 -4.15 -9.07
N ASN A 75 -0.91 -3.75 -9.92
CA ASN A 75 -1.09 -4.26 -11.27
C ASN A 75 -1.26 -3.06 -12.20
N GLN A 76 -0.47 -2.98 -13.28
CA GLN A 76 -0.48 -1.84 -14.22
C GLN A 76 -0.40 -0.45 -13.54
N ARG A 77 0.39 -0.33 -12.47
CA ARG A 77 0.52 0.87 -11.60
C ARG A 77 -0.68 1.17 -10.70
N ALA A 78 -1.63 0.26 -10.58
CA ALA A 78 -2.76 0.37 -9.68
C ALA A 78 -2.66 -0.60 -8.50
N ARG A 79 -2.87 -0.10 -7.29
CA ARG A 79 -2.80 -0.89 -6.05
C ARG A 79 -3.90 -1.94 -6.00
N LYS A 80 -3.55 -3.11 -5.48
CA LYS A 80 -4.43 -4.27 -5.34
C LYS A 80 -4.13 -5.04 -4.06
N GLY A 81 -5.18 -5.64 -3.50
CA GLY A 81 -5.09 -6.54 -2.35
C GLY A 81 -4.71 -5.82 -1.06
N GLU A 82 -4.12 -6.59 -0.14
CA GLU A 82 -3.72 -6.08 1.16
C GLU A 82 -2.45 -5.24 1.07
N TRP A 83 -2.53 -4.02 1.60
CA TRP A 83 -1.43 -3.10 1.79
C TRP A 83 -1.14 -2.95 3.28
N LYS A 84 0.15 -2.90 3.61
CA LYS A 84 0.63 -2.74 4.99
C LYS A 84 1.49 -1.52 5.10
N ALA A 85 1.31 -0.78 6.18
CA ALA A 85 2.21 0.27 6.60
C ALA A 85 2.77 -0.04 7.98
N PHE A 86 3.96 0.44 8.25
CA PHE A 86 4.72 0.17 9.46
C PHE A 86 5.24 1.46 10.07
N PHE A 87 5.42 1.45 11.39
CA PHE A 87 6.16 2.48 12.11
C PHE A 87 7.66 2.34 11.83
N GLU A 88 8.43 3.40 12.08
CA GLU A 88 9.89 3.37 11.93
C GLU A 88 10.58 2.30 12.80
N ASN A 89 9.94 1.84 13.88
CA ASN A 89 10.41 0.74 14.72
C ASN A 89 10.12 -0.65 14.14
N GLY A 90 9.47 -0.74 12.97
CA GLY A 90 9.10 -1.99 12.29
C GLY A 90 7.74 -2.58 12.70
N ASN A 91 7.06 -2.02 13.70
CA ASN A 91 5.74 -2.50 14.11
C ASN A 91 4.67 -2.13 13.10
N LEU A 92 3.65 -2.99 12.97
CA LEU A 92 2.53 -2.73 12.07
C LEU A 92 1.77 -1.47 12.50
N LYS A 93 1.57 -0.56 11.55
CA LYS A 93 0.84 0.70 11.73
C LYS A 93 -0.55 0.64 11.12
N ALA A 94 -0.68 0.06 9.93
CA ALA A 94 -1.96 -0.08 9.24
C ALA A 94 -2.02 -1.30 8.32
N LYS A 95 -3.23 -1.82 8.14
CA LYS A 95 -3.63 -2.71 7.04
C LYS A 95 -4.79 -2.06 6.27
N LEU A 96 -4.69 -2.12 4.95
CA LEU A 96 -5.63 -1.54 4.01
C LEU A 96 -5.90 -2.56 2.91
N THR A 97 -7.07 -2.48 2.27
CA THR A 97 -7.35 -3.28 1.07
C THR A 97 -7.66 -2.36 -0.09
N PHE A 98 -6.97 -2.57 -1.21
CA PHE A 98 -7.18 -1.84 -2.46
C PHE A 98 -7.69 -2.76 -3.56
N GLU A 99 -8.50 -2.21 -4.44
CA GLU A 99 -8.95 -2.82 -5.67
C GLU A 99 -8.86 -1.77 -6.78
N ASN A 100 -7.91 -1.95 -7.70
CA ASN A 100 -7.65 -1.01 -8.81
C ASN A 100 -7.48 0.44 -8.31
N ASP A 101 -6.56 0.64 -7.36
CA ASP A 101 -6.30 1.91 -6.66
C ASP A 101 -7.41 2.46 -5.77
N ILE A 102 -8.57 1.80 -5.73
CA ILE A 102 -9.69 2.23 -4.90
C ILE A 102 -9.64 1.48 -3.58
N LEU A 103 -9.68 2.21 -2.47
CA LEU A 103 -9.76 1.61 -1.14
C LEU A 103 -11.09 0.84 -1.01
N ASN A 104 -11.03 -0.47 -0.84
CA ASN A 104 -12.21 -1.33 -0.82
C ASN A 104 -11.97 -2.52 0.11
N GLY A 105 -12.71 -2.59 1.22
CA GLY A 105 -12.60 -3.64 2.23
C GLY A 105 -12.17 -3.14 3.61
N PRO A 106 -11.74 -4.05 4.50
CA PRO A 106 -11.45 -3.73 5.89
C PRO A 106 -10.19 -2.87 6.04
N ILE A 107 -10.20 -2.01 7.06
CA ILE A 107 -9.09 -1.15 7.44
C ILE A 107 -8.82 -1.33 8.93
N GLU A 108 -7.55 -1.53 9.28
CA GLU A 108 -7.13 -1.70 10.66
C GLU A 108 -5.90 -0.84 10.94
N PHE A 109 -5.97 -0.01 11.97
CA PHE A 109 -4.89 0.85 12.41
C PHE A 109 -4.47 0.47 13.82
N TYR A 110 -3.18 0.62 14.07
CA TYR A 110 -2.54 0.15 15.29
C TYR A 110 -1.76 1.28 15.95
N PHE A 111 -1.68 1.24 17.28
CA PHE A 111 -0.66 1.97 18.01
C PHE A 111 0.69 1.28 17.87
N GLU A 112 1.78 1.98 18.19
CA GLU A 112 3.14 1.42 18.13
C GLU A 112 3.34 0.17 19.00
N ASN A 113 2.53 -0.01 20.05
CA ASN A 113 2.55 -1.20 20.90
C ASN A 113 1.77 -2.41 20.29
N GLY A 114 1.24 -2.27 19.08
CA GLY A 114 0.48 -3.30 18.37
C GLY A 114 -0.99 -3.42 18.76
N THR A 115 -1.50 -2.59 19.67
CA THR A 115 -2.95 -2.57 19.99
C THR A 115 -3.74 -1.84 18.90
N ILE A 116 -4.98 -2.27 18.66
CA ILE A 116 -5.85 -1.63 17.66
C ILE A 116 -6.18 -0.22 18.12
N LYS A 117 -5.83 0.76 17.29
CA LYS A 117 -6.19 2.17 17.45
C LYS A 117 -7.55 2.48 16.84
N ALA A 118 -7.80 1.98 15.63
CA ALA A 118 -9.03 2.24 14.89
C ALA A 118 -9.30 1.14 13.86
N THR A 119 -10.56 0.95 13.51
CA THR A 119 -10.98 0.11 12.39
C THR A 119 -12.06 0.80 11.58
N ASP A 120 -12.11 0.49 10.29
CA ASP A 120 -13.21 0.90 9.41
C ASP A 120 -13.37 -0.10 8.27
N ILE A 121 -14.38 0.12 7.43
CA ILE A 121 -14.54 -0.56 6.15
C ILE A 121 -14.68 0.53 5.09
N ALA A 122 -13.92 0.42 4.01
CA ALA A 122 -14.10 1.25 2.83
C ALA A 122 -14.94 0.51 1.78
N GLU A 123 -15.83 1.25 1.11
CA GLU A 123 -16.51 0.79 -0.10
C GLU A 123 -16.36 1.88 -1.16
N ASN A 124 -15.83 1.50 -2.32
CA ASN A 124 -15.58 2.42 -3.44
C ASN A 124 -14.78 3.69 -3.03
N GLY A 125 -13.82 3.54 -2.13
CA GLY A 125 -12.98 4.65 -1.64
C GLY A 125 -13.55 5.42 -0.45
N PHE A 126 -14.80 5.14 -0.03
CA PHE A 126 -15.45 5.85 1.07
C PHE A 126 -15.44 5.04 2.36
N LEU A 127 -14.96 5.67 3.43
CA LEU A 127 -14.98 5.10 4.78
C LEU A 127 -16.42 5.06 5.32
N LYS A 128 -16.90 3.90 5.76
CA LYS A 128 -18.25 3.76 6.32
C LYS A 128 -18.46 4.58 7.59
N GLN A 129 -17.46 4.62 8.48
CA GLN A 129 -17.56 5.33 9.75
C GLN A 129 -16.90 6.72 9.73
N ASN A 130 -16.33 7.13 8.59
CA ASN A 130 -15.62 8.40 8.44
C ASN A 130 -14.55 8.63 9.53
N ASN A 131 -13.84 7.57 9.92
CA ASN A 131 -12.84 7.66 10.99
C ASN A 131 -11.73 8.67 10.62
N ILE A 132 -11.56 9.70 11.47
CA ILE A 132 -10.66 10.83 11.20
C ILE A 132 -9.19 10.43 11.23
N ASP A 133 -8.79 9.55 12.16
CA ASP A 133 -7.40 9.05 12.21
C ASP A 133 -7.05 8.29 10.93
N ILE A 134 -7.99 7.46 10.45
CA ILE A 134 -7.82 6.72 9.20
C ILE A 134 -7.72 7.68 8.02
N LYS A 135 -8.62 8.66 7.94
CA LYS A 135 -8.61 9.66 6.88
C LYS A 135 -7.29 10.45 6.84
N ASN A 136 -6.79 10.92 7.99
CA ASN A 136 -5.56 11.69 8.06
C ASN A 136 -4.35 10.89 7.59
N PHE A 137 -4.21 9.66 8.09
CA PHE A 137 -3.14 8.78 7.65
C PHE A 137 -3.18 8.50 6.14
N LEU A 138 -4.38 8.23 5.59
CA LEU A 138 -4.53 8.00 4.16
C LEU A 138 -4.07 9.22 3.37
N MET A 139 -4.46 10.44 3.78
CA MET A 139 -4.04 11.68 3.12
C MET A 139 -2.53 11.93 3.19
N GLU A 140 -1.85 11.47 4.24
CA GLU A 140 -0.40 11.66 4.43
C GLU A 140 0.46 10.62 3.69
N ASN A 141 -0.04 9.39 3.56
CA ASN A 141 0.80 8.24 3.15
C ASN A 141 0.39 7.66 1.80
N PHE A 142 -0.81 7.94 1.33
CA PHE A 142 -1.33 7.43 0.08
C PHE A 142 -1.84 8.63 -0.71
N ASP A 143 -1.32 8.86 -1.91
CA ASP A 143 -1.84 9.93 -2.77
C ASP A 143 -3.25 9.55 -3.24
N ILE A 144 -4.24 9.78 -2.38
CA ILE A 144 -5.66 9.55 -2.63
C ILE A 144 -6.33 10.84 -3.13
N SER A 145 -5.53 11.83 -3.57
CA SER A 145 -6.00 13.15 -3.98
C SER A 145 -6.79 13.12 -5.30
N GLU A 146 -6.53 12.15 -6.17
CA GLU A 146 -7.18 12.05 -7.49
C GLU A 146 -8.65 11.57 -7.42
N ASN A 147 -9.09 10.97 -6.30
CA ASN A 147 -10.48 10.53 -6.11
C ASN A 147 -11.36 11.54 -5.36
N ARG A 148 -11.08 12.85 -5.50
CA ARG A 148 -11.98 13.90 -5.01
C ARG A 148 -12.91 14.40 -6.12
N PRO A 149 -14.13 13.85 -6.32
CA PRO A 149 -15.24 14.72 -6.69
C PRO A 149 -15.55 15.56 -5.44
N ASN A 150 -14.92 16.73 -5.38
CA ASN A 150 -15.38 17.89 -4.64
C ASN A 150 -15.72 17.75 -3.15
N TRP A 151 -14.67 17.63 -2.32
CA TRP A 151 -14.75 18.10 -0.92
C TRP A 151 -15.12 19.59 -0.85
N LYS A 152 -14.75 20.37 -1.88
CA LYS A 152 -15.10 21.79 -2.02
C LYS A 152 -16.61 21.95 -2.24
N ASP A 153 -17.22 21.22 -3.17
CA ASP A 153 -18.68 21.22 -3.34
C ASP A 153 -19.41 20.70 -2.10
N SER A 154 -18.87 19.69 -1.41
CA SER A 154 -19.47 19.20 -0.17
C SER A 154 -19.45 20.28 0.93
N LEU A 155 -18.36 21.05 1.03
CA LEU A 155 -18.26 22.19 1.95
C LEU A 155 -19.18 23.34 1.52
N ASP A 156 -19.23 23.63 0.22
CA ASP A 156 -20.05 24.70 -0.38
C ASP A 156 -21.55 24.39 -0.21
N ILE A 157 -21.98 23.14 -0.39
CA ILE A 157 -23.34 22.67 -0.13
C ILE A 157 -23.69 22.80 1.35
N MET A 158 -22.77 22.44 2.26
CA MET A 158 -23.00 22.60 3.70
C MET A 158 -23.10 24.09 4.08
N ILE A 159 -22.23 24.93 3.54
CA ILE A 159 -22.24 26.38 3.77
C ILE A 159 -23.52 27.02 3.23
N ASP A 160 -23.97 26.67 2.03
CA ASP A 160 -25.19 27.22 1.44
C ASP A 160 -26.46 26.75 2.16
N SER A 161 -26.46 25.50 2.65
CA SER A 161 -27.53 24.99 3.51
C SER A 161 -27.61 25.77 4.83
N LEU A 162 -26.46 26.06 5.46
CA LEU A 162 -26.38 26.86 6.68
C LEU A 162 -26.81 28.32 6.45
N LYS A 163 -26.37 28.94 5.35
CA LYS A 163 -26.80 30.30 4.95
C LYS A 163 -28.32 30.36 4.72
N THR A 164 -28.90 29.34 4.09
CA THR A 164 -30.35 29.27 3.85
C THR A 164 -31.14 29.14 5.15
N ILE A 165 -30.62 28.39 6.12
CA ILE A 165 -31.22 28.27 7.46
C ILE A 165 -31.12 29.59 8.23
N LEU A 166 -29.96 30.26 8.15
CA LEU A 166 -29.72 31.53 8.85
C LEU A 166 -30.52 32.71 8.25
N ASN A 167 -30.77 32.70 6.94
CA ASN A 167 -31.54 33.74 6.25
C ASN A 167 -33.07 33.52 6.27
N LYS A 168 -33.55 32.45 6.92
CA LYS A 168 -34.99 32.16 7.12
C LYS A 168 -35.51 32.56 8.51
N LYS A 169 -34.77 33.40 9.26
CA LYS A 169 -35.21 34.01 10.52
C LYS A 169 -35.59 35.47 10.32
#